data_AF-A0A1G0LHC1-F1
#
_entry.id   AF-A0A1G0LHC1-F1
#
_cell.length_a   1.000
_cell.length_b   1.000
_cell.length_c   1.000
_cell.angle_alpha   90.00
_cell.angle_beta   90.00
_cell.angle_gamma   90.00
#
_symmetry.space_group_name_H-M   'P 1'
#
loop_
_entity.id
_entity.type
_entity.pdbx_description
1 polymer ?
#
loop_
_entity_poly.entity_id
_entity_poly.type
_entity_poly.pdbx_seq_one_letter_code
_entity_poly.pdbx_strand_id
1 'polypeptide(L)'
;MNINATLLGQMITFAIFIWFSVKFVWPLLHKALDERRKKIADGLEAAERGQRDLELSQHKIKDQLYEARTQAAHIIEQANQRGNRLIEDAKTKAQTEGEHLITIAKNEITQEYAETKDKLRDQMATLAVACAEKVLQEKIDVAINTKLIDQVIQEIAGNAEYTHRE
;
A
#
# COMPACT_ATOMS: atom_id res chain seq x y z
N MET A 1 -105.17 -13.42 -52.56
CA MET A 1 -103.99 -12.65 -53.01
C MET A 1 -103.09 -13.64 -53.73
N ASN A 2 -103.04 -13.59 -55.07
CA ASN A 2 -102.34 -14.60 -55.86
C ASN A 2 -100.83 -14.49 -55.64
N ILE A 3 -100.16 -15.63 -55.50
CA ILE A 3 -98.70 -15.71 -55.49
C ILE A 3 -98.24 -15.28 -56.89
N ASN A 4 -97.81 -14.03 -57.01
CA ASN A 4 -97.32 -13.46 -58.26
C ASN A 4 -95.82 -13.75 -58.43
N ALA A 5 -95.34 -13.84 -59.67
CA ALA A 5 -93.93 -14.06 -60.02
C ALA A 5 -92.96 -13.08 -59.32
N THR A 6 -93.44 -11.90 -58.93
CA THR A 6 -92.73 -10.89 -58.14
C THR A 6 -92.29 -11.41 -56.76
N LEU A 7 -93.11 -12.22 -56.07
CA LEU A 7 -92.76 -12.82 -54.76
C LEU A 7 -91.62 -13.84 -54.90
N LEU A 8 -91.66 -14.66 -55.95
CA LEU A 8 -90.58 -15.62 -56.26
C LEU A 8 -89.28 -14.90 -56.61
N GLY A 9 -89.34 -13.86 -57.46
CA GLY A 9 -88.18 -13.03 -57.78
C GLY A 9 -87.59 -12.30 -56.57
N GLN A 10 -88.43 -11.82 -55.65
CA GLN A 10 -88.01 -11.20 -54.41
C GLN A 10 -87.34 -12.22 -53.46
N MET A 11 -87.87 -13.44 -53.34
CA MET A 11 -87.23 -14.49 -52.54
C MET A 11 -85.87 -14.89 -53.09
N ILE A 12 -85.72 -15.02 -54.42
CA ILE A 12 -84.43 -15.36 -55.04
C ILE A 12 -83.43 -14.22 -54.82
N THR A 13 -83.83 -12.97 -55.03
CA THR A 13 -82.97 -11.81 -54.78
C THR A 13 -82.55 -11.72 -53.32
N PHE A 14 -83.47 -11.97 -52.39
CA PHE A 14 -83.19 -11.99 -50.95
C PHE A 14 -82.25 -13.13 -50.55
N ALA A 15 -82.42 -14.31 -51.13
CA ALA A 15 -81.53 -15.45 -50.90
C ALA A 15 -80.11 -15.18 -51.41
N ILE A 16 -79.97 -14.57 -52.59
CA ILE A 16 -78.65 -14.16 -53.14
C ILE A 16 -78.01 -13.09 -52.23
N PHE A 17 -78.79 -12.14 -51.73
CA PHE A 17 -78.29 -11.11 -50.81
C PHE A 17 -77.80 -11.70 -49.48
N ILE A 18 -78.55 -12.64 -48.90
CA ILE A 18 -78.12 -13.36 -47.69
C ILE A 18 -76.82 -14.13 -47.97
N TRP A 19 -76.77 -14.86 -49.09
CA TRP A 19 -75.58 -15.62 -49.45
C TRP A 19 -74.35 -14.72 -49.61
N PHE A 20 -74.49 -13.58 -50.29
CA PHE A 20 -73.44 -12.58 -50.42
C PHE A 20 -73.01 -12.01 -49.05
N SER A 21 -73.96 -11.65 -48.19
CA SER A 21 -73.66 -11.10 -46.86
C SER A 21 -72.93 -12.11 -45.97
N VAL A 22 -73.36 -13.38 -45.96
CA VAL A 22 -72.69 -14.43 -45.19
C VAL A 22 -71.31 -14.73 -45.77
N LYS A 23 -71.16 -14.73 -47.11
CA LYS A 23 -69.90 -15.03 -47.79
C LYS A 23 -68.84 -13.92 -47.64
N PHE A 24 -69.25 -12.65 -47.60
CA PHE A 24 -68.31 -11.51 -47.64
C PHE A 24 -68.30 -10.66 -46.36
N VAL A 25 -69.47 -10.33 -45.79
CA VAL A 25 -69.56 -9.43 -44.62
C VAL A 25 -69.19 -10.17 -43.34
N TRP A 26 -69.70 -11.39 -43.16
CA TRP A 26 -69.44 -12.20 -41.96
C TRP A 26 -67.94 -12.49 -41.72
N PRO A 27 -67.14 -12.95 -42.72
CA PRO A 27 -65.73 -13.20 -42.48
C PRO A 27 -64.93 -11.92 -42.20
N LEU A 28 -65.30 -10.77 -42.80
CA LEU A 28 -64.61 -9.51 -42.53
C LEU A 28 -64.86 -9.04 -41.08
N LEU A 29 -66.10 -9.16 -40.61
CA LEU A 29 -66.47 -8.81 -39.24
C LEU A 29 -65.81 -9.75 -38.21
N HIS A 30 -65.80 -11.06 -38.48
CA HIS A 30 -65.18 -12.03 -37.58
C HIS A 30 -63.67 -11.81 -37.48
N LYS A 31 -62.99 -11.57 -38.62
CA LYS A 31 -61.56 -11.24 -38.63
C LYS A 31 -61.25 -10.00 -37.79
N ALA A 32 -62.04 -8.94 -37.91
CA ALA A 32 -61.83 -7.71 -37.13
C ALA A 32 -62.03 -7.94 -35.61
N LEU A 33 -62.97 -8.80 -35.22
CA LEU A 33 -63.20 -9.17 -33.83
C LEU A 33 -62.08 -10.06 -33.28
N ASP A 34 -61.62 -11.04 -34.05
CA ASP A 34 -60.52 -11.92 -33.67
C ASP A 34 -59.19 -11.17 -33.57
N GLU A 35 -58.93 -10.23 -34.48
CA GLU A 35 -57.75 -9.38 -34.42
C GLU A 35 -57.75 -8.51 -33.15
N ARG A 36 -58.90 -7.94 -32.79
CA ARG A 36 -59.04 -7.19 -31.53
C ARG A 36 -58.84 -8.08 -30.31
N ARG A 37 -59.45 -9.27 -30.28
CA ARG A 37 -59.28 -10.25 -29.19
C ARG A 37 -57.82 -10.64 -29.03
N LYS A 38 -57.16 -10.97 -30.14
CA LYS A 38 -55.74 -11.33 -30.17
C LYS A 38 -54.87 -10.19 -29.67
N LYS A 39 -55.10 -8.96 -30.14
CA LYS A 39 -54.33 -7.79 -29.69
C LYS A 39 -54.48 -7.53 -28.18
N ILE A 40 -55.66 -7.75 -27.62
CA ILE A 40 -55.90 -7.61 -26.17
C ILE A 40 -55.20 -8.73 -25.41
N ALA A 41 -55.29 -9.98 -25.88
CA ALA A 41 -54.63 -11.12 -25.26
C ALA A 41 -53.10 -10.95 -25.26
N ASP A 42 -52.52 -10.64 -26.43
CA ASP A 42 -51.09 -10.41 -26.60
C ASP A 42 -50.62 -9.22 -25.73
N GLY A 43 -51.43 -8.16 -25.66
CA GLY A 43 -51.15 -6.99 -24.82
C GLY A 43 -51.18 -7.30 -23.32
N LEU A 44 -52.13 -8.11 -22.87
CA LEU A 44 -52.23 -8.54 -21.47
C LEU A 44 -51.06 -9.47 -21.10
N GLU A 45 -50.72 -10.42 -21.97
CA GLU A 45 -49.57 -11.31 -21.76
C GLU A 45 -48.25 -10.52 -21.74
N ALA A 46 -48.09 -9.54 -22.63
CA ALA A 46 -46.93 -8.65 -22.63
C ALA A 46 -46.85 -7.81 -21.35
N ALA A 47 -47.98 -7.28 -20.86
CA ALA A 47 -48.01 -6.52 -19.60
C ALA A 47 -47.67 -7.40 -18.38
N GLU A 48 -48.18 -8.64 -18.34
CA GLU A 48 -47.89 -9.58 -17.26
C GLU A 48 -46.42 -10.03 -17.28
N ARG A 49 -45.86 -10.31 -18.46
CA ARG A 49 -44.42 -10.57 -18.62
C ARG A 49 -43.59 -9.37 -18.18
N GLY A 50 -43.97 -8.16 -18.61
CA GLY A 50 -43.28 -6.93 -18.22
C GLY A 50 -43.28 -6.72 -16.70
N GLN A 51 -44.39 -6.99 -16.01
CA GLN A 51 -44.45 -6.92 -14.55
C GLN A 51 -43.55 -7.97 -13.88
N ARG A 52 -43.59 -9.23 -14.34
CA ARG A 52 -42.71 -10.28 -13.81
C ARG A 52 -41.23 -9.97 -14.02
N ASP A 53 -40.86 -9.51 -15.21
CA ASP A 53 -39.47 -9.17 -15.53
C ASP A 53 -39.01 -7.97 -14.70
N LEU A 54 -39.88 -6.99 -14.44
CA LEU A 54 -39.61 -5.87 -13.56
C LEU A 54 -39.36 -6.35 -12.12
N GLU A 55 -40.23 -7.20 -11.58
CA GLU A 55 -40.06 -7.78 -10.23
C GLU A 55 -38.75 -8.57 -10.12
N LEU A 56 -38.46 -9.44 -11.09
CA LEU A 56 -37.22 -10.21 -11.16
C LEU A 56 -36.00 -9.30 -11.24
N SER A 57 -36.06 -8.24 -12.06
CA SER A 57 -34.97 -7.26 -12.16
C SER A 57 -34.78 -6.51 -10.85
N GLN A 58 -35.85 -6.12 -10.16
CA GLN A 58 -35.76 -5.46 -8.86
C GLN A 58 -35.13 -6.37 -7.80
N HIS A 59 -35.48 -7.66 -7.79
CA HIS A 59 -34.84 -8.64 -6.91
C HIS A 59 -33.33 -8.75 -7.22
N LYS A 60 -32.95 -8.93 -8.49
CA LYS A 60 -31.55 -8.98 -8.90
C LYS A 60 -30.77 -7.73 -8.51
N ILE A 61 -31.36 -6.54 -8.67
CA ILE A 61 -30.73 -5.28 -8.27
C ILE A 61 -30.52 -5.23 -6.76
N LYS A 62 -31.50 -5.66 -5.96
CA LYS A 62 -31.37 -5.72 -4.49
C LYS A 62 -30.26 -6.66 -4.08
N ASP A 63 -30.18 -7.85 -4.69
CA ASP A 63 -29.16 -8.84 -4.40
C ASP A 63 -27.76 -8.32 -4.79
N GLN A 64 -27.63 -7.72 -5.98
CA GLN A 64 -26.38 -7.10 -6.43
C GLN A 64 -25.95 -5.94 -5.52
N LEU A 65 -26.88 -5.11 -5.05
CA LEU A 65 -26.57 -4.03 -4.10
C LEU A 65 -26.12 -4.59 -2.74
N TYR A 66 -26.73 -5.67 -2.27
CA TYR A 66 -26.32 -6.34 -1.04
C TYR A 66 -24.92 -6.94 -1.17
N GLU A 67 -24.65 -7.62 -2.29
CA GLU A 67 -23.35 -8.20 -2.59
C GLU A 67 -22.28 -7.11 -2.70
N ALA A 68 -22.54 -6.03 -3.45
CA ALA A 68 -21.64 -4.91 -3.59
C ALA A 68 -21.32 -4.24 -2.25
N ARG A 69 -22.32 -4.07 -1.36
CA ARG A 69 -22.10 -3.54 0.00
C ARG A 69 -21.24 -4.48 0.84
N THR A 70 -21.47 -5.79 0.75
CA THR A 70 -20.68 -6.80 1.46
C THR A 70 -19.23 -6.80 0.98
N GLN A 71 -19.02 -6.76 -0.34
CA GLN A 71 -17.69 -6.67 -0.94
C GLN A 71 -16.98 -5.37 -0.53
N ALA A 72 -17.68 -4.23 -0.55
CA ALA A 72 -17.12 -2.95 -0.13
C ALA A 72 -16.70 -2.97 1.34
N ALA A 73 -17.54 -3.50 2.24
CA ALA A 73 -17.21 -3.66 3.65
C ALA A 73 -15.97 -4.56 3.85
N HIS A 74 -15.89 -5.66 3.10
CA HIS A 74 -14.74 -6.56 3.12
C HIS A 74 -13.46 -5.88 2.61
N ILE A 75 -13.52 -5.08 1.55
CA ILE A 75 -12.38 -4.31 1.05
C ILE A 75 -11.88 -3.31 2.10
N ILE A 76 -12.79 -2.61 2.77
CA ILE A 76 -12.45 -1.65 3.84
C ILE A 76 -11.78 -2.38 5.01
N GLU A 77 -12.32 -3.52 5.43
CA GLU A 77 -11.73 -4.32 6.51
C GLU A 77 -10.33 -4.81 6.13
N GLN A 78 -10.14 -5.32 4.91
CA GLN A 78 -8.84 -5.72 4.41
C GLN A 78 -7.85 -4.55 4.33
N ALA A 79 -8.31 -3.36 3.93
CA ALA A 79 -7.48 -2.16 3.88
C ALA A 79 -7.03 -1.74 5.28
N ASN A 80 -7.93 -1.76 6.27
CA ASN A 80 -7.61 -1.47 7.66
C ASN A 80 -6.61 -2.48 8.23
N GLN A 81 -6.83 -3.78 8.01
CA GLN A 81 -5.91 -4.82 8.45
C GLN A 81 -4.51 -4.67 7.83
N ARG A 82 -4.44 -4.38 6.53
CA ARG A 82 -3.16 -4.11 5.85
C ARG A 82 -2.50 -2.85 6.37
N GLY A 83 -3.26 -1.79 6.61
CA GLY A 83 -2.77 -0.54 7.19
C GLY A 83 -2.16 -0.76 8.57
N ASN A 84 -2.86 -1.49 9.44
CA ASN A 84 -2.37 -1.82 10.78
C ASN A 84 -1.09 -2.66 10.72
N ARG A 85 -1.05 -3.69 9.88
CA ARG A 85 0.17 -4.50 9.67
C ARG A 85 1.33 -3.67 9.16
N LEU A 86 1.10 -2.76 8.22
CA LEU A 86 2.13 -1.87 7.71
C LEU A 86 2.69 -0.96 8.81
N ILE A 87 1.82 -0.44 9.69
CA ILE A 87 2.23 0.38 10.84
C ILE A 87 3.05 -0.46 11.83
N GLU A 88 2.62 -1.69 12.14
CA GLU A 88 3.37 -2.60 13.01
C GLU A 88 4.74 -2.94 12.42
N ASP A 89 4.79 -3.34 11.14
CA ASP A 89 6.04 -3.65 10.44
C ASP A 89 6.98 -2.45 10.39
N ALA A 90 6.45 -1.24 10.13
CA ALA A 90 7.22 -0.01 10.13
C ALA A 90 7.77 0.31 11.53
N LYS A 91 6.96 0.11 12.58
CA LYS A 91 7.39 0.31 13.97
C LYS A 91 8.49 -0.66 14.36
N THR A 92 8.34 -1.95 14.04
CA THR A 92 9.36 -2.97 14.29
C THR A 92 10.65 -2.64 13.56
N LYS A 93 10.59 -2.29 12.27
CA LYS A 93 11.77 -1.86 11.51
C LYS A 93 12.44 -0.63 12.13
N ALA A 94 11.66 0.39 12.51
CA ALA A 94 12.19 1.58 13.15
C ALA A 94 12.87 1.28 14.49
N GLN A 95 12.33 0.35 15.29
CA GLN A 95 12.96 -0.10 16.52
C GLN A 95 14.29 -0.81 16.26
N THR A 96 14.31 -1.76 15.31
CA THR A 96 15.53 -2.49 14.94
C THR A 96 16.61 -1.55 14.40
N GLU A 97 16.26 -0.63 13.51
CA GLU A 97 17.20 0.38 12.99
C GLU A 97 17.68 1.33 14.09
N GLY A 98 16.80 1.70 15.02
CA GLY A 98 17.16 2.51 16.19
C GLY A 98 18.17 1.80 17.10
N GLU A 99 17.95 0.52 17.40
CA GLU A 99 18.89 -0.30 18.19
C GLU A 99 20.23 -0.48 17.47
N HIS A 100 20.19 -0.66 16.15
CA HIS A 100 21.38 -0.75 15.31
C HIS A 100 22.18 0.56 15.34
N LEU A 101 21.52 1.71 15.20
CA LEU A 101 22.16 3.02 15.29
C LEU A 101 22.78 3.28 16.66
N ILE A 102 22.08 2.91 17.75
CA ILE A 102 22.61 3.02 19.11
C ILE A 102 23.85 2.14 19.28
N THR A 103 23.85 0.94 18.69
CA THR A 103 25.00 0.03 18.73
C THR A 103 26.20 0.62 18.00
N ILE A 104 25.99 1.18 16.82
CA ILE A 104 27.03 1.88 16.06
C ILE A 104 27.58 3.06 16.86
N ALA A 105 26.71 3.92 17.39
CA ALA A 105 27.13 5.09 18.17
C ALA A 105 27.93 4.69 19.43
N LYS A 106 27.55 3.61 20.12
CA LYS A 106 28.32 3.09 21.26
C LYS A 106 29.71 2.60 20.85
N ASN A 107 29.81 1.95 19.69
CA ASN A 107 31.08 1.47 19.17
C ASN A 107 31.98 2.64 18.78
N GLU A 108 31.44 3.66 18.09
CA GLU A 108 32.15 4.90 17.75
C GLU A 108 32.65 5.63 19.01
N ILE A 109 31.80 5.81 20.03
CA ILE A 109 32.18 6.43 21.30
C ILE A 109 33.32 5.64 21.97
N THR A 110 33.25 4.31 21.96
CA THR A 110 34.29 3.46 22.57
C THR A 110 35.62 3.60 21.84
N GLN A 111 35.58 3.66 20.51
CA GLN A 111 36.76 3.88 19.68
C GLN A 111 37.35 5.28 19.92
N GLU A 112 36.52 6.32 19.90
CA GLU A 112 36.95 7.71 20.11
C GLU A 112 37.50 7.91 21.53
N TYR A 113 36.93 7.24 22.53
CA TYR A 113 37.45 7.23 23.89
C TYR A 113 38.85 6.60 23.97
N ALA A 114 39.07 5.47 23.27
CA ALA A 114 40.38 4.83 23.21
C ALA A 114 41.42 5.74 22.55
N GLU A 115 41.08 6.32 21.39
CA GLU A 115 41.95 7.27 20.69
C GLU A 115 42.28 8.52 21.53
N THR A 116 41.28 9.05 22.24
CA THR A 116 41.47 10.21 23.13
C THR A 116 42.34 9.87 24.33
N LYS A 117 42.17 8.68 24.90
CA LYS A 117 43.01 8.19 26.00
C LYS A 117 44.47 8.05 25.57
N ASP A 118 44.73 7.55 24.37
CA ASP A 118 46.09 7.43 23.85
C ASP A 118 46.73 8.80 23.61
N LYS A 119 45.99 9.75 23.00
CA LYS A 119 46.43 11.16 22.89
C LYS A 119 46.74 11.79 24.24
N LEU A 120 45.92 11.52 25.27
CA LEU A 120 46.14 12.03 26.62
C LEU A 120 47.42 11.44 27.24
N ARG A 121 47.70 10.15 27.02
CA ARG A 121 48.95 9.52 27.49
C ARG A 121 50.17 10.16 26.85
N ASP A 122 50.14 10.46 25.57
CA ASP A 122 51.23 11.14 24.86
C ASP A 122 51.46 12.56 25.41
N GLN A 123 50.38 13.30 25.68
CA GLN A 123 50.47 14.61 26.32
C GLN A 123 51.03 14.54 27.73
N MET A 124 50.62 13.55 28.53
CA MET A 124 51.16 13.35 29.88
C MET A 124 52.65 12.95 29.86
N ALA A 125 53.07 12.11 28.91
CA ALA A 125 54.49 11.76 28.76
C ALA A 125 55.33 13.00 28.43
N THR A 126 54.85 13.85 27.51
CA THR A 126 55.49 15.12 27.16
C THR A 126 55.59 16.05 28.37
N LEU A 127 54.51 16.19 29.14
CA LEU A 127 54.47 17.03 30.34
C LEU A 127 55.40 16.51 31.44
N ALA A 128 55.48 15.18 31.61
CA ALA A 128 56.35 14.54 32.59
C ALA A 128 57.83 14.76 32.25
N VAL A 129 58.22 14.66 30.98
CA VAL A 129 59.58 14.99 30.51
C VAL A 129 59.89 16.45 30.78
N ALA A 130 59.01 17.39 30.40
CA ALA A 130 59.21 18.81 30.66
C ALA A 130 59.33 19.14 32.17
N CYS A 131 58.58 18.43 33.02
CA CYS A 131 58.67 18.57 34.46
C CYS A 131 60.00 18.02 35.01
N ALA A 132 60.43 16.84 34.52
CA ALA A 132 61.72 16.25 34.87
C ALA A 132 62.89 17.15 34.44
N GLU A 133 62.84 17.73 33.24
CA GLU A 133 63.81 18.73 32.75
C GLU A 133 63.87 19.94 33.68
N LYS A 134 62.71 20.50 34.05
CA LYS A 134 62.64 21.67 34.94
C LYS A 134 63.17 21.38 36.34
N VAL A 135 62.81 20.24 36.94
CA VAL A 135 63.33 19.81 38.24
C VAL A 135 64.84 19.54 38.18
N LEU A 136 65.32 18.94 37.10
CA LEU A 136 66.74 18.71 36.88
C LEU A 136 67.49 20.04 36.73
N GLN A 137 66.95 20.99 35.98
CA GLN A 137 67.52 22.33 35.80
C GLN A 137 67.61 23.09 37.14
N GLU A 138 66.57 23.01 37.98
CA GLU A 138 66.55 23.62 39.32
C GLU A 138 67.52 22.94 40.31
N LYS A 139 67.72 21.62 40.20
CA LYS A 139 68.67 20.85 41.03
C LYS A 139 70.13 21.01 40.58
N ILE A 140 70.37 21.22 39.28
CA ILE A 140 71.72 21.35 38.70
C ILE A 140 72.39 22.68 39.11
N ASP A 141 71.61 23.72 39.42
CA ASP A 141 72.10 25.10 39.55
C ASP A 141 72.94 25.41 40.81
N VAL A 142 73.05 24.50 41.78
CA VAL A 142 73.77 24.84 43.05
C VAL A 142 74.80 23.79 43.51
N ALA A 143 74.70 22.51 43.12
CA ALA A 143 75.54 21.46 43.72
C ALA A 143 76.20 20.46 42.75
N ILE A 144 75.78 20.40 41.48
CA ILE A 144 76.16 19.30 40.57
C ILE A 144 77.18 19.73 39.50
N ASN A 145 77.29 21.03 39.21
CA ASN A 145 78.12 21.51 38.10
C ASN A 145 79.60 21.11 38.22
N THR A 146 80.15 21.01 39.44
CA THR A 146 81.55 20.59 39.62
C THR A 146 81.74 19.07 39.50
N LYS A 147 80.84 18.25 40.08
CA LYS A 147 80.97 16.78 40.07
C LYS A 147 80.71 16.15 38.71
N LEU A 148 79.79 16.72 37.93
CA LEU A 148 79.44 16.19 36.60
C LEU A 148 80.50 16.57 35.56
N ILE A 149 81.10 17.76 35.69
CA ILE A 149 82.30 18.15 34.93
C ILE A 149 83.48 17.24 35.30
N ASP A 150 83.72 16.98 36.59
CA ASP A 150 84.79 16.09 37.03
C ASP A 150 84.59 14.65 36.51
N GLN A 151 83.36 14.10 36.54
CA GLN A 151 83.09 12.76 36.01
C GLN A 151 83.25 12.67 34.49
N VAL A 152 82.80 13.68 33.73
CA VAL A 152 82.99 13.71 32.27
C VAL A 152 84.47 13.88 31.92
N ILE A 153 85.22 14.70 32.66
CA ILE A 153 86.68 14.82 32.51
C ILE A 153 87.35 13.49 32.84
N GLN A 154 86.89 12.76 33.86
CA GLN A 154 87.46 11.47 34.27
C GLN A 154 87.15 10.35 33.26
N GLU A 155 85.97 10.38 32.61
CA GLU A 155 85.59 9.42 31.56
C GLU A 155 86.35 9.70 30.25
N ILE A 156 86.56 10.98 29.90
CA ILE A 156 87.40 11.39 28.77
C ILE A 156 88.88 11.07 29.02
N ALA A 157 89.39 11.31 30.24
CA ALA A 157 90.76 10.97 30.62
C ALA A 157 90.98 9.44 30.71
N GLY A 158 89.99 8.69 31.20
CA GLY A 158 90.02 7.23 31.22
C GLY A 158 90.06 6.60 29.82
N ASN A 159 89.37 7.21 28.84
CA ASN A 159 89.46 6.78 27.44
C ASN A 159 90.81 7.13 26.78
N ALA A 160 91.48 8.19 27.23
CA ALA A 160 92.80 8.57 26.73
C ALA A 160 93.91 7.61 27.19
N GLU A 161 93.83 7.06 28.41
CA GLU A 161 94.80 6.07 28.92
C GLU A 161 94.68 4.69 28.24
N TYR A 162 93.53 4.33 27.67
CA TYR A 162 93.36 3.09 26.92
C TYR A 162 93.90 3.15 25.47
N THR A 163 94.16 4.34 24.93
CA THR A 163 94.60 4.49 23.52
C THR A 163 96.14 4.41 23.36
N HIS A 164 96.91 4.33 24.45
CA HIS A 164 98.38 4.26 24.42
C HIS A 164 98.98 2.94 24.95
N ARG A 165 98.17 1.90 25.10
CA ARG A 165 98.60 0.57 25.53
C ARG A 165 98.30 -0.49 24.46
N GLU A 166 98.77 -0.24 23.24
CA GLU A 166 99.13 -1.24 22.22
C GLU A 166 100.57 -1.01 21.77
#